data_AF-A0A961CXP4-F1
#
_entry.id   AF-A0A961CXP4-F1
#
_cell.length_a   1.000
_cell.length_b   1.000
_cell.length_c   1.000
_cell.angle_alpha   90.00
_cell.angle_beta   90.00
_cell.angle_gamma   90.00
#
_symmetry.space_group_name_H-M   'P 1'
#
loop_
_entity.id
_entity.type
_entity.pdbx_description
1 polymer ?
#
loop_
_entity_poly.entity_id
_entity_poly.type
_entity_poly.pdbx_seq_one_letter_code
_entity_poly.pdbx_strand_id
1 'polypeptide(L)' 'SDEVVADCLRALKATQADVKFLGSYPAAGREGASRRAEAGQRGAEARAWVQALRDRISD' A
#
# COMPACT_ATOMS: atom_id res chain seq x y z
N SER A 1 0.95 6.06 1.44
CA SER A 1 1.31 4.90 0.59
C SER A 1 2.78 4.87 0.22
N ASP A 2 3.49 6.00 0.25
CA ASP A 2 4.89 6.09 -0.24
C ASP A 2 5.95 5.74 0.80
N GLU A 3 5.67 5.90 2.10
CA GLU A 3 6.68 5.72 3.15
C GLU A 3 7.31 4.32 3.19
N VAL A 4 6.52 3.28 2.95
CA VAL A 4 7.01 1.89 2.89
C VAL A 4 7.91 1.68 1.68
N VAL A 5 7.56 2.25 0.53
CA VAL A 5 8.40 2.16 -0.68
C VAL A 5 9.70 2.92 -0.46
N ALA A 6 9.62 4.13 0.11
CA ALA A 6 10.78 4.93 0.45
C ALA A 6 11.72 4.23 1.45
N ASP A 7 11.18 3.53 2.45
CA ASP A 7 11.95 2.76 3.42
C ASP A 7 12.67 1.58 2.75
N CYS A 8 11.95 0.83 1.90
CA CYS A 8 12.55 -0.22 1.09
C CYS A 8 13.68 0.30 0.20
N LEU A 9 13.49 1.45 -0.47
CA LEU A 9 14.53 2.04 -1.33
C LEU A 9 15.75 2.51 -0.51
N ARG A 10 15.54 3.07 0.69
CA ARG A 10 16.62 3.42 1.62
C ARG A 10 17.42 2.19 2.04
N ALA A 11 16.76 1.08 2.35
CA ALA A 11 17.42 -0.18 2.66
C ALA A 11 18.26 -0.69 1.48
N LEU A 12 17.68 -0.74 0.26
CA LEU A 12 18.39 -1.18 -0.94
C LEU A 12 19.64 -0.35 -1.24
N LYS A 13 19.55 0.98 -1.07
CA LYS A 13 20.68 1.90 -1.24
C LYS A 13 21.78 1.68 -0.21
N ALA A 14 21.41 1.34 1.02
CA ALA A 14 22.36 1.12 2.12
C ALA A 14 23.06 -0.24 2.05
N THR A 15 22.37 -1.30 1.58
CA THR A 15 22.86 -2.67 1.71
C THR A 15 23.30 -3.32 0.40
N GLN A 16 22.79 -2.87 -0.75
CA GLN A 16 22.93 -3.62 -2.01
C GLN A 16 23.73 -2.88 -3.08
N ALA A 17 23.20 -1.77 -3.59
CA ALA A 17 23.80 -1.00 -4.68
C ALA A 17 23.08 0.33 -4.89
N ASP A 18 23.66 1.20 -5.72
CA ASP A 18 22.90 2.32 -6.28
C ASP A 18 21.88 1.82 -7.30
N VAL A 19 20.62 2.20 -7.13
CA VAL A 19 19.50 1.71 -7.96
C VAL A 19 18.69 2.87 -8.51
N LYS A 20 18.24 2.73 -9.75
CA LYS A 20 17.31 3.68 -10.35
C LYS A 20 15.88 3.25 -10.08
N PHE A 21 15.12 4.07 -9.39
CA PHE A 21 13.68 3.87 -9.26
C PHE A 21 12.96 4.36 -10.52
N LEU A 22 12.28 3.46 -11.22
CA LEU A 22 11.56 3.75 -12.48
C LEU A 22 10.07 4.05 -12.25
N GLY A 23 9.65 4.24 -11.01
CA GLY A 23 8.25 4.42 -10.62
C GLY A 23 7.53 3.11 -10.35
N SER A 24 6.40 3.21 -9.66
CA SER A 24 5.48 2.09 -9.46
C SER A 24 4.48 2.03 -10.63
N TYR A 25 4.29 0.85 -11.20
CA TYR A 25 3.36 0.63 -12.30
C TYR A 25 2.38 -0.51 -11.98
N PRO A 26 1.18 -0.54 -12.60
CA PRO A 26 0.24 -1.63 -12.42
C PRO A 26 0.88 -2.96 -12.79
N ALA A 27 0.76 -3.97 -11.92
CA ALA A 27 1.22 -5.31 -12.23
C ALA A 27 0.54 -5.82 -13.51
N ALA A 28 1.35 -6.18 -14.50
CA ALA A 28 0.89 -6.78 -15.74
C ALA A 28 0.41 -8.21 -15.48
N GLY A 29 -0.81 -8.55 -15.91
CA GLY A 29 -1.39 -9.87 -15.73
C GLY A 29 -2.91 -9.82 -15.76
N ARG A 30 -3.55 -10.94 -16.16
CA ARG A 30 -5.02 -11.03 -16.30
C ARG A 30 -5.76 -10.69 -15.02
N GLU A 31 -5.20 -11.04 -13.87
CA GLU A 31 -5.83 -10.83 -12.56
C GLU A 31 -5.53 -9.47 -11.93
N GLY A 32 -4.68 -8.64 -12.56
CA GLY A 32 -4.20 -7.40 -11.97
C GLY A 32 -5.33 -6.41 -11.65
N ALA A 33 -6.37 -6.34 -12.49
CA ALA A 33 -7.53 -5.50 -12.24
C ALA A 33 -8.39 -6.00 -11.07
N SER A 34 -8.70 -7.31 -11.03
CA SER A 34 -9.50 -7.93 -9.97
C SER A 34 -8.83 -7.76 -8.61
N ARG A 35 -7.54 -8.11 -8.51
CA ARG A 35 -6.77 -8.00 -7.26
C ARG A 35 -6.70 -6.57 -6.73
N ARG A 36 -6.63 -5.56 -7.60
CA ARG A 36 -6.67 -4.15 -7.18
C ARG A 36 -8.04 -3.74 -6.67
N ALA A 37 -9.11 -4.18 -7.32
CA ALA A 37 -10.48 -3.91 -6.86
C ALA A 37 -10.73 -4.54 -5.49
N GLU A 38 -10.37 -5.81 -5.32
CA GLU A 38 -10.47 -6.55 -4.06
C GLU A 38 -9.66 -5.88 -2.94
N ALA A 39 -8.41 -5.49 -3.21
CA ALA A 39 -7.57 -4.79 -2.24
C ALA A 39 -8.17 -3.41 -1.86
N GLY A 40 -8.73 -2.69 -2.84
CA GLY A 40 -9.42 -1.42 -2.61
C GLY A 40 -10.65 -1.58 -1.72
N GLN A 41 -11.48 -2.59 -1.99
CA GLN A 41 -12.67 -2.91 -1.20
C GLN A 41 -12.30 -3.26 0.25
N ARG A 42 -11.35 -4.18 0.44
CA ARG A 42 -10.85 -4.54 1.78
C ARG A 42 -10.27 -3.34 2.53
N GLY A 43 -9.58 -2.45 1.83
CA GLY A 43 -9.06 -1.22 2.41
C GLY A 43 -10.16 -0.24 2.84
N ALA A 44 -11.25 -0.14 2.08
CA ALA A 44 -12.41 0.67 2.46
C ALA A 44 -13.13 0.09 3.69
N GLU A 45 -13.37 -1.22 3.72
CA GLU A 45 -13.98 -1.93 4.86
C GLU A 45 -13.16 -1.76 6.14
N ALA A 46 -11.83 -1.93 6.05
CA ALA A 46 -10.95 -1.75 7.19
C ALA A 46 -11.01 -0.31 7.74
N ARG A 47 -11.02 0.70 6.86
CA ARG A 47 -11.15 2.10 7.28
C ARG A 47 -12.49 2.38 7.95
N ALA A 48 -13.58 1.87 7.38
CA ALA A 48 -14.90 2.01 7.97
C ALA A 48 -14.97 1.38 9.37
N TRP A 49 -14.38 0.21 9.54
CA TRP A 49 -14.30 -0.47 10.83
C TRP A 49 -13.47 0.32 11.86
N VAL A 50 -12.29 0.83 11.47
CA VAL A 50 -11.48 1.68 12.36
C VAL A 50 -12.22 2.96 12.75
N GLN A 51 -12.95 3.57 11.81
CA GLN A 51 -13.72 4.77 12.11
C GLN A 51 -14.84 4.49 13.11
N ALA A 52 -15.62 3.43 12.88
CA ALA A 52 -16.68 3.03 13.81
C ALA A 52 -16.15 2.72 15.22
N LEU A 53 -14.95 2.17 15.34
CA LEU A 53 -14.29 1.98 16.64
C LEU A 53 -13.93 3.30 17.33
N ARG A 54 -13.45 4.29 16.57
CA ARG A 54 -13.09 5.61 17.12
C ARG A 54 -14.31 6.37 17.60
N ASP A 55 -15.40 6.30 16.85
CA ASP A 55 -16.66 6.96 17.18
C ASP A 55 -17.20 6.43 18.53
N ARG A 56 -17.15 5.11 18.74
CA ARG A 56 -17.55 4.47 20.00
C ARG A 56 -16.71 4.82 21.24
N ILE A 57 -15.49 5.31 21.05
CA ILE A 57 -14.59 5.70 22.15
C ILE A 57 -14.73 7.20 22.45
N SER A 58 -15.24 7.97 21.47
CA SER A 58 -15.39 9.42 21.59
C SER A 58 -16.77 9.83 22.13
N ASP A 59 -17.73 8.90 22.15
CA ASP A 59 -18.97 8.93 22.95
C ASP A 59 -18.69 8.51 24.41
#